data_AF-A0A7S1I4W8-F1
#
_entry.id   AF-A0A7S1I4W8-F1
#
_cell.length_a   1.000
_cell.length_b   1.000
_cell.length_c   1.000
_cell.angle_alpha   90.00
_cell.angle_beta   90.00
_cell.angle_gamma   90.00
#
_symmetry.space_group_name_H-M   'P 1'
#
loop_
_entity.id
_entity.type
_entity.pdbx_description
1 polymer ?
#
loop_
_entity_poly.entity_id
_entity_poly.type
_entity_poly.pdbx_seq_one_letter_code
_entity_poly.pdbx_strand_id
1 'polypeptide(L)'
;HDPWMKAVKKARLDFEASGTSATPRSHFQRQADVAAALMAVFVEDVLKVMQRIAYKTGEHGLTGLVFTGGCALNSVMVSAVAEALHLPVYVPAEPDDTGITIGNLYWQTFYQNVTACQIPGLQTAGLPLLDTSALPRLQALHGARAVAVIEVARLVARTRAV
;
A
#
# COMPACT_ATOMS: atom_id res chain seq x y z
N HIS A 1 10.50 19.84 4.53
CA HIS A 1 10.12 20.50 3.25
C HIS A 1 9.69 19.38 2.31
N ASP A 2 8.42 18.99 2.34
CA ASP A 2 7.95 17.74 1.72
C ASP A 2 7.57 17.95 0.22
N PRO A 3 8.25 17.25 -0.72
CA PRO A 3 7.92 17.26 -2.15
C PRO A 3 6.49 16.84 -2.47
N TRP A 4 5.87 15.97 -1.66
CA TRP A 4 4.52 15.50 -1.88
C TRP A 4 3.47 16.56 -1.54
N MET A 5 3.60 17.23 -0.40
CA MET A 5 2.73 18.36 -0.08
C MET A 5 2.85 19.51 -1.08
N LYS A 6 4.01 19.68 -1.73
CA LYS A 6 4.14 20.57 -2.90
C LYS A 6 3.37 20.05 -4.11
N ALA A 7 3.44 18.75 -4.41
CA ALA A 7 2.69 18.13 -5.51
C ALA A 7 1.17 18.21 -5.28
N VAL A 8 0.69 18.01 -4.06
CA VAL A 8 -0.73 18.12 -3.68
C VAL A 8 -1.23 19.56 -3.82
N LYS A 9 -0.49 20.53 -3.27
CA LYS A 9 -0.82 21.96 -3.43
C LYS A 9 -0.81 22.38 -4.90
N LYS A 10 0.18 21.89 -5.66
CA LYS A 10 0.27 22.14 -7.10
C LYS A 10 -0.91 21.52 -7.85
N ALA A 11 -1.27 20.27 -7.58
CA ALA A 11 -2.42 19.61 -8.20
C ALA A 11 -3.75 20.35 -7.93
N ARG A 12 -3.93 20.85 -6.71
CA ARG A 12 -5.07 21.70 -6.34
C ARG A 12 -5.07 23.02 -7.13
N LEU A 13 -3.94 23.73 -7.17
CA LEU A 13 -3.80 24.98 -7.92
C LEU A 13 -3.98 24.76 -9.43
N ASP A 14 -3.45 23.67 -9.98
CA ASP A 14 -3.56 23.30 -11.39
C ASP A 14 -4.99 22.91 -11.77
N PHE A 15 -5.79 22.38 -10.81
CA PHE A 15 -7.23 22.15 -10.95
C PHE A 15 -8.00 23.46 -10.90
N GLU A 16 -7.72 24.34 -9.93
CA GLU A 16 -8.36 25.66 -9.80
C GLU A 16 -8.06 26.55 -11.03
N ALA A 17 -6.83 26.53 -11.54
CA ALA A 17 -6.42 27.25 -12.76
C ALA A 17 -6.98 26.63 -14.06
N SER A 18 -7.33 25.34 -14.05
CA SER A 18 -7.85 24.64 -15.24
C SER A 18 -9.18 25.19 -15.77
N GLY A 19 -9.94 25.89 -14.93
CA GLY A 19 -11.14 26.61 -15.35
C GLY A 19 -10.89 27.76 -16.33
N THR A 20 -9.62 28.12 -16.60
CA THR A 20 -9.23 29.26 -17.45
C THR A 20 -8.38 28.89 -18.68
N SER A 21 -8.08 27.60 -18.91
CA SER A 21 -7.18 27.15 -19.98
C SER A 21 -7.88 26.98 -21.34
N ALA A 22 -7.36 27.63 -22.39
CA ALA A 22 -7.89 27.61 -23.76
C ALA A 22 -7.64 26.28 -24.54
N THR A 23 -6.82 25.37 -24.03
CA THR A 23 -6.61 24.04 -24.64
C THR A 23 -7.48 22.97 -23.96
N PRO A 24 -8.32 22.22 -24.69
CA PRO A 24 -9.14 21.17 -24.10
C PRO A 24 -8.26 20.04 -23.56
N ARG A 25 -8.28 19.81 -22.25
CA ARG A 25 -7.64 18.63 -21.63
C ARG A 25 -8.29 17.35 -22.17
N SER A 26 -7.48 16.31 -22.35
CA SER A 26 -8.01 14.98 -22.65
C SER A 26 -8.90 14.47 -21.52
N HIS A 27 -9.82 13.56 -21.85
CA HIS A 27 -10.69 12.94 -20.84
C HIS A 27 -9.90 12.27 -19.72
N PHE A 28 -8.82 11.56 -20.07
CA PHE A 28 -7.92 10.91 -19.12
C PHE A 28 -7.27 11.89 -18.15
N GLN A 29 -6.76 13.02 -18.64
CA GLN A 29 -6.15 14.05 -17.78
C GLN A 29 -7.15 14.62 -16.78
N ARG A 30 -8.38 14.93 -17.22
CA ARG A 30 -9.41 15.42 -16.31
C ARG A 30 -9.77 14.42 -15.21
N GLN A 31 -9.86 13.13 -15.55
CA GLN A 31 -10.10 12.08 -14.55
C GLN A 31 -8.94 11.94 -13.57
N ALA A 32 -7.70 12.03 -14.04
CA ALA A 32 -6.51 12.01 -13.19
C ALA A 32 -6.48 13.23 -12.25
N ASP A 33 -6.83 14.42 -12.73
CA ASP A 33 -6.90 15.64 -11.92
C ASP A 33 -7.96 15.51 -10.81
N VAL A 34 -9.15 14.99 -11.14
CA VAL A 34 -10.22 14.72 -10.17
C VAL A 34 -9.76 13.68 -9.14
N ALA A 35 -9.14 12.59 -9.58
CA ALA A 35 -8.62 11.56 -8.67
C ALA A 35 -7.55 12.12 -7.73
N ALA A 36 -6.64 12.96 -8.23
CA ALA A 36 -5.61 13.61 -7.44
C ALA A 36 -6.21 14.59 -6.41
N ALA A 37 -7.21 15.38 -6.81
CA ALA A 37 -7.91 16.29 -5.90
C ALA A 37 -8.67 15.54 -4.80
N LEU A 38 -9.38 14.45 -5.15
CA LEU A 38 -10.07 13.61 -4.17
C LEU A 38 -9.08 12.95 -3.21
N MET A 39 -7.96 12.44 -3.72
CA MET A 39 -6.90 11.87 -2.91
C MET A 39 -6.33 12.90 -1.93
N ALA A 40 -6.11 14.14 -2.37
CA ALA A 40 -5.61 15.21 -1.52
C ALA A 40 -6.57 15.51 -0.35
N VAL A 41 -7.86 15.65 -0.63
CA VAL A 41 -8.88 15.90 0.41
C VAL A 41 -8.96 14.72 1.37
N PHE A 42 -8.97 13.49 0.85
CA PHE A 42 -8.98 12.28 1.66
C PHE A 42 -7.79 12.23 2.63
N VAL A 43 -6.57 12.47 2.14
CA VAL A 43 -5.36 12.48 2.98
C VAL A 43 -5.41 13.59 4.02
N GLU A 44 -5.87 14.79 3.64
CA GLU A 44 -6.01 15.92 4.57
C GLU A 44 -6.95 15.58 5.73
N ASP A 45 -8.09 14.95 5.44
CA ASP A 45 -9.07 14.60 6.46
C ASP A 45 -8.59 13.45 7.36
N VAL A 46 -7.90 12.45 6.81
CA VAL A 46 -7.23 11.41 7.61
C VAL A 46 -6.22 12.04 8.56
N LEU A 47 -5.38 12.96 8.09
CA LEU A 47 -4.39 13.64 8.93
C LEU A 47 -5.04 14.41 10.09
N LYS A 48 -6.17 15.09 9.85
CA LYS A 48 -6.94 15.75 10.92
C LYS A 48 -7.42 14.76 11.98
N VAL A 49 -7.89 13.59 11.57
CA VAL A 49 -8.32 12.54 12.52
C VAL A 49 -7.12 12.00 13.30
N MET A 50 -6.02 11.72 12.63
CA MET A 50 -4.81 11.17 13.25
C MET A 50 -4.16 12.15 14.24
N GLN A 51 -4.13 13.44 13.93
CA GLN A 51 -3.67 14.47 14.86
C GLN A 51 -4.55 14.56 16.12
N ARG A 52 -5.88 14.42 15.97
CA ARG A 52 -6.79 14.38 17.13
C ARG A 52 -6.55 13.14 17.99
N ILE A 53 -6.30 11.98 17.37
CA ILE A 53 -5.96 10.75 18.10
C ILE A 53 -4.65 10.94 18.84
N ALA A 54 -3.61 11.43 18.17
CA ALA A 54 -2.30 11.68 18.76
C ALA A 54 -2.38 12.66 19.95
N TYR A 55 -3.16 13.74 19.82
CA TYR A 55 -3.41 14.66 20.92
C TYR A 55 -4.07 13.97 22.12
N LYS A 56 -5.12 13.17 21.89
CA LYS A 56 -5.85 12.47 22.96
C LYS A 56 -5.04 11.35 23.63
N THR A 57 -4.14 10.74 22.89
CA THR A 57 -3.29 9.64 23.38
C THR A 57 -1.92 10.13 23.88
N GLY A 58 -1.66 11.44 23.82
CA GLY A 58 -0.40 12.09 24.19
C GLY A 58 0.06 11.90 25.63
N GLU A 59 -0.80 11.40 26.52
CA GLU A 59 -0.42 10.98 27.89
C GLU A 59 0.17 9.56 27.97
N HIS A 60 0.01 8.74 26.92
CA HIS A 60 0.37 7.31 26.92
C HIS A 60 1.56 6.95 26.03
N GLY A 61 2.25 7.92 25.42
CA GLY A 61 3.48 7.68 24.66
C GLY A 61 3.28 6.73 23.48
N LEU A 62 2.54 7.17 22.45
CA LEU A 62 2.43 6.43 21.19
C LEU A 62 3.83 6.08 20.65
N THR A 63 4.09 4.79 20.45
CA THR A 63 5.37 4.29 19.91
C THR A 63 5.27 3.87 18.44
N GLY A 64 4.05 3.84 17.87
CA GLY A 64 3.81 3.41 16.50
C GLY A 64 2.32 3.39 16.14
N LEU A 65 2.05 3.15 14.86
CA LEU A 65 0.71 3.07 14.30
C LEU A 65 0.52 1.75 13.56
N VAL A 66 -0.66 1.16 13.70
CA VAL A 66 -1.10 0.02 12.90
C VAL A 66 -2.30 0.46 12.09
N PHE A 67 -2.21 0.36 10.75
CA PHE A 67 -3.33 0.66 9.85
C PHE A 67 -3.98 -0.63 9.37
N THR A 68 -5.30 -0.68 9.49
CA THR A 68 -6.16 -1.76 8.97
C THR A 68 -7.37 -1.15 8.24
N GLY A 69 -8.19 -2.00 7.62
CA GLY A 69 -9.23 -1.65 6.67
C GLY A 69 -8.70 -1.44 5.26
N GLY A 70 -9.60 -1.47 4.26
CA GLY A 70 -9.21 -1.32 2.84
C GLY A 70 -8.48 -0.01 2.52
N CYS A 71 -8.72 1.05 3.30
CA CYS A 71 -7.99 2.32 3.15
C CYS A 71 -6.49 2.20 3.48
N ALA A 72 -6.07 1.20 4.26
CA ALA A 72 -4.67 0.97 4.59
C ALA A 72 -3.83 0.50 3.37
N LEU A 73 -4.48 0.01 2.31
CA LEU A 73 -3.82 -0.28 1.03
C LEU A 73 -3.41 0.99 0.26
N ASN A 74 -3.87 2.16 0.71
CA ASN A 74 -3.48 3.43 0.12
C ASN A 74 -2.10 3.87 0.65
N SER A 75 -1.05 3.48 -0.06
CA SER A 75 0.33 3.80 0.31
C SER A 75 0.62 5.30 0.40
N VAL A 76 -0.09 6.12 -0.37
CA VAL A 76 0.03 7.59 -0.33
C VAL A 76 -0.46 8.14 1.01
N MET A 77 -1.63 7.70 1.46
CA MET A 77 -2.17 8.07 2.77
C MET A 77 -1.28 7.57 3.90
N VAL A 78 -0.87 6.30 3.86
CA VAL A 78 -0.03 5.67 4.88
C VAL A 78 1.29 6.43 5.05
N SER A 79 1.95 6.77 3.92
CA SER A 79 3.21 7.52 3.94
C SER A 79 3.02 8.93 4.49
N ALA A 80 1.97 9.64 4.06
CA ALA A 80 1.68 10.98 4.54
C ALA A 80 1.44 11.02 6.06
N VAL A 81 0.75 10.02 6.63
CA VAL A 81 0.54 9.94 8.08
C VAL A 81 1.83 9.60 8.81
N ALA A 82 2.62 8.63 8.30
CA ALA A 82 3.90 8.25 8.89
C ALA A 82 4.84 9.47 9.02
N GLU A 83 4.92 10.25 7.94
CA GLU A 83 5.74 11.46 7.89
C GLU A 83 5.22 12.56 8.81
N ALA A 84 3.90 12.78 8.85
CA ALA A 84 3.31 13.85 9.64
C ALA A 84 3.40 13.61 11.16
N LEU A 85 3.37 12.35 11.60
CA LEU A 85 3.40 11.99 13.02
C LEU A 85 4.76 11.52 13.52
N HIS A 86 5.73 11.29 12.62
CA HIS A 86 7.05 10.74 12.96
C HIS A 86 6.97 9.42 13.75
N LEU A 87 5.97 8.59 13.43
CA LEU A 87 5.76 7.30 14.07
C LEU A 87 6.03 6.16 13.07
N PRO A 88 6.60 5.03 13.52
CA PRO A 88 6.68 3.84 12.69
C PRO A 88 5.27 3.34 12.39
N VAL A 89 5.04 2.95 11.14
CA VAL A 89 3.75 2.46 10.66
C VAL A 89 3.87 1.00 10.23
N TYR A 90 2.93 0.17 10.68
CA TYR A 90 2.76 -1.20 10.22
C TYR A 90 1.41 -1.35 9.52
N VAL A 91 1.44 -1.94 8.33
CA VAL A 91 0.26 -2.37 7.57
C VAL A 91 0.38 -3.89 7.40
N PRO A 92 -0.59 -4.70 7.91
CA PRO A 92 -0.56 -6.14 7.69
C PRO A 92 -0.76 -6.47 6.20
N ALA A 93 -0.33 -7.66 5.76
CA ALA A 93 -0.40 -8.07 4.35
C ALA A 93 -1.84 -8.06 3.80
N GLU A 94 -2.79 -8.46 4.64
CA GLU A 94 -4.23 -8.42 4.36
C GLU A 94 -4.88 -7.41 5.31
N PRO A 95 -4.80 -6.10 5.05
CA PRO A 95 -5.37 -5.11 5.94
C PRO A 95 -6.87 -4.91 5.70
N ASP A 96 -7.40 -5.35 4.55
CA ASP A 96 -8.80 -5.19 4.18
C ASP A 96 -9.70 -6.30 4.78
N ASP A 97 -10.91 -6.44 4.25
CA ASP A 97 -11.92 -7.37 4.75
C ASP A 97 -11.46 -8.84 4.69
N THR A 98 -10.50 -9.17 3.80
CA THR A 98 -9.91 -10.52 3.72
C THR A 98 -9.11 -10.87 4.99
N GLY A 99 -8.53 -9.87 5.65
CA GLY A 99 -7.76 -10.04 6.88
C GLY A 99 -8.61 -10.22 8.14
N ILE A 100 -9.90 -9.89 8.11
CA ILE A 100 -10.79 -9.93 9.29
C ILE A 100 -10.84 -11.34 9.88
N THR A 101 -10.96 -12.37 9.04
CA THR A 101 -11.01 -13.77 9.50
C THR A 101 -9.72 -14.20 10.19
N ILE A 102 -8.56 -13.81 9.65
CA ILE A 102 -7.25 -14.11 10.24
C ILE A 102 -7.08 -13.34 11.57
N GLY A 103 -7.48 -12.07 11.59
CA GLY A 103 -7.44 -11.25 12.80
C GLY A 103 -8.32 -11.81 13.93
N ASN A 104 -9.54 -12.25 13.60
CA ASN A 104 -10.44 -12.87 14.59
C ASN A 104 -9.89 -14.20 15.12
N LEU A 105 -9.33 -15.05 14.24
CA LEU A 105 -8.66 -16.28 14.66
C LEU A 105 -7.49 -15.98 15.62
N TYR A 106 -6.67 -14.98 15.28
CA TYR A 106 -5.56 -14.58 16.14
C TYR A 106 -6.03 -14.11 17.52
N TRP A 107 -7.08 -13.29 17.57
CA TRP A 107 -7.68 -12.81 18.82
C TRP A 107 -8.18 -13.96 19.70
N GLN A 108 -8.89 -14.92 19.11
CA GLN A 108 -9.46 -16.05 19.84
C GLN A 108 -8.41 -17.05 20.32
N THR A 109 -7.33 -17.26 19.55
CA THR A 109 -6.36 -18.33 19.82
C THR A 109 -5.10 -17.86 20.55
N PHE A 110 -4.57 -16.69 20.19
CA PHE A 110 -3.22 -16.25 20.62
C PHE A 110 -3.24 -15.03 21.54
N TYR A 111 -4.19 -14.11 21.39
CA TYR A 111 -4.23 -12.94 22.27
C TYR A 111 -4.56 -13.31 23.73
N GLN A 112 -5.34 -14.38 23.94
CA GLN A 112 -5.63 -14.90 25.29
C GLN A 112 -4.46 -15.69 25.90
N ASN A 113 -3.49 -16.14 25.09
CA ASN A 113 -2.33 -16.92 25.49
C ASN A 113 -1.06 -16.21 24.99
N VAL A 114 -0.61 -15.19 25.72
CA VAL A 114 0.48 -14.22 25.43
C VAL A 114 1.72 -14.83 24.77
N THR A 115 1.60 -15.18 23.50
CA THR A 115 2.67 -15.74 22.68
C THR A 115 2.76 -14.82 21.49
N ALA A 116 3.72 -13.91 21.51
CA ALA A 116 3.97 -13.01 20.40
C ALA A 116 4.33 -13.86 19.18
N CYS A 117 3.39 -14.00 18.25
CA CYS A 117 3.68 -14.62 16.96
C CYS A 117 4.48 -13.60 16.14
N GLN A 118 5.77 -13.88 15.92
CA GLN A 118 6.55 -13.08 14.97
C GLN A 118 5.97 -13.31 13.58
N ILE A 119 5.42 -12.26 12.98
CA ILE A 119 4.97 -12.31 11.59
C ILE A 119 6.22 -12.31 10.71
N PRO A 120 6.50 -13.39 9.94
CA PRO A 120 7.67 -13.43 9.07
C PRO A 120 7.57 -12.36 7.96
N GLY A 121 8.72 -11.84 7.52
CA GLY A 121 8.79 -10.77 6.49
C GLY A 121 8.26 -11.15 5.10
N LEU A 122 7.88 -12.42 4.88
CA LEU A 122 7.18 -12.88 3.68
C LEU A 122 6.00 -13.76 4.11
N GLN A 123 4.79 -13.28 3.87
CA GLN A 123 3.57 -14.04 4.11
C GLN A 123 3.05 -14.58 2.79
N THR A 124 3.27 -15.87 2.54
CA THR A 124 2.56 -16.61 1.50
C THR A 124 1.50 -17.47 2.18
N ALA A 125 0.25 -17.03 2.14
CA ALA A 125 -0.89 -17.82 2.59
C ALA A 125 -1.67 -18.24 1.35
N GLY A 126 -1.63 -19.54 1.03
CA GLY A 126 -2.31 -20.08 -0.14
C GLY A 126 -1.82 -21.48 -0.46
N LEU A 127 -2.57 -22.17 -1.31
CA LEU A 127 -2.06 -23.39 -1.92
C LEU A 127 -0.79 -23.03 -2.70
N PRO A 128 0.28 -23.83 -2.63
CA PRO A 128 1.45 -23.60 -3.48
C PRO A 128 0.97 -23.50 -4.93
N LEU A 129 1.13 -22.31 -5.52
CA LEU A 129 0.58 -21.94 -6.83
C LEU A 129 1.05 -22.85 -7.96
N LEU A 130 2.14 -23.58 -7.72
CA LEU A 130 2.61 -24.67 -8.52
C LEU A 130 3.09 -25.75 -7.54
N ASP A 131 2.52 -26.96 -7.62
CA ASP A 131 3.24 -28.10 -7.13
C ASP A 131 4.55 -28.14 -7.92
N THR A 132 5.67 -27.88 -7.27
CA THR A 132 6.98 -27.84 -7.93
C THR A 132 7.29 -29.17 -8.63
N SER A 133 6.60 -30.25 -8.23
CA SER A 133 6.61 -31.54 -8.92
C SER A 133 6.00 -31.50 -10.33
N ALA A 134 5.11 -30.56 -10.63
CA ALA A 134 4.45 -30.41 -11.94
C ALA A 134 5.26 -29.55 -12.92
N LEU A 135 6.28 -28.82 -12.45
CA LEU A 135 7.12 -27.94 -13.28
C LEU A 135 7.78 -28.67 -14.47
N PRO A 136 8.36 -29.88 -14.34
CA PRO A 136 8.94 -30.59 -15.48
C PRO A 136 7.92 -30.93 -16.57
N ARG A 137 6.69 -31.28 -16.17
CA ARG A 137 5.60 -31.58 -17.11
C ARG A 137 5.16 -30.31 -17.86
N LEU A 138 4.99 -29.20 -17.15
CA LEU A 138 4.63 -27.92 -17.76
C LEU A 138 5.75 -27.41 -18.68
N GLN A 139 7.01 -27.60 -18.29
CA GLN A 139 8.16 -27.28 -19.12
C GLN A 139 8.11 -28.03 -20.46
N ALA A 140 7.86 -29.35 -20.41
CA ALA A 140 7.73 -30.16 -21.60
C ALA A 140 6.52 -29.78 -22.46
N LEU A 141 5.36 -29.55 -21.84
CA LEU A 141 4.11 -29.22 -22.53
C LEU A 141 4.20 -27.90 -23.30
N HIS A 142 4.85 -26.89 -22.72
CA HIS A 142 4.93 -25.55 -23.29
C HIS A 142 6.25 -25.25 -24.00
N GLY A 143 7.15 -26.25 -24.10
CA GLY A 143 8.50 -26.04 -24.66
C GLY A 143 9.29 -24.97 -23.90
N ALA A 144 9.00 -24.79 -22.61
CA ALA A 144 9.61 -23.74 -21.81
C ALA A 144 11.06 -24.10 -21.46
N ARG A 145 11.89 -23.09 -21.25
CA ARG A 145 13.27 -23.27 -20.78
C ARG A 145 13.36 -22.92 -19.31
N ALA A 146 13.90 -23.83 -18.50
CA ALA A 146 14.30 -23.49 -17.15
C ALA A 146 15.44 -22.46 -17.19
N VAL A 147 15.27 -21.34 -16.50
CA VAL A 147 16.23 -20.24 -16.48
C VAL A 147 16.70 -19.97 -15.05
N ALA A 148 17.97 -19.61 -14.90
CA ALA A 148 18.51 -19.21 -13.62
C ALA A 148 18.04 -17.80 -13.23
N VAL A 149 17.99 -17.49 -11.93
CA VAL A 149 17.60 -16.16 -11.41
C VAL A 149 18.44 -15.05 -12.05
N ILE A 150 19.72 -15.29 -12.30
CA ILE A 150 20.61 -14.32 -12.96
C ILE A 150 20.19 -14.03 -14.41
N GLU A 151 19.62 -14.99 -15.13
CA GLU A 151 19.13 -14.79 -16.49
C GLU A 151 17.84 -13.98 -16.47
N VAL A 152 16.94 -14.25 -15.52
CA VAL A 152 15.74 -13.44 -15.27
C VAL A 152 16.11 -12.00 -14.93
N ALA A 153 17.05 -11.80 -14.01
CA ALA A 153 17.53 -10.47 -13.63
C ALA A 153 18.12 -9.70 -14.83
N ARG A 154 18.87 -10.37 -15.71
CA ARG A 154 19.39 -9.78 -16.96
C ARG A 154 18.28 -9.43 -17.94
N LEU A 155 17.22 -10.24 -18.01
CA LEU A 155 16.05 -9.95 -18.84
C LEU A 155 15.33 -8.71 -18.31
N VAL A 156 14.99 -8.65 -17.02
CA VAL A 156 14.38 -7.47 -16.38
C VAL A 156 15.21 -6.21 -16.66
N ALA A 157 16.54 -6.30 -16.52
CA ALA A 157 17.45 -5.18 -16.76
C ALA A 157 17.43 -4.67 -18.22
N ARG A 158 17.09 -5.52 -19.19
CA ARG A 158 17.05 -5.19 -20.62
C ARG A 158 15.66 -4.77 -21.10
N THR A 159 14.61 -5.45 -20.66
CA THR A 159 13.25 -5.30 -21.21
C THR A 159 12.28 -4.52 -20.33
N ARG A 160 12.68 -4.15 -19.10
CA ARG A 160 11.84 -3.48 -18.08
C ARG A 160 10.58 -4.24 -17.66
N ALA A 161 10.33 -5.44 -18.18
CA ALA A 161 9.26 -6.36 -17.79
C ALA A 161 9.67 -7.82 -18.08
N VAL A 162 9.30 -8.75 -17.19
CA VAL A 162 9.42 -10.21 -17.32
C VAL A 162 8.06 -10.83 -17.00
#